data_AF-A0A972DJQ6-F1
#
_entry.id   AF-A0A972DJQ6-F1
#
_cell.length_a   1.000
_cell.length_b   1.000
_cell.length_c   1.000
_cell.angle_alpha   90.00
_cell.angle_beta   90.00
_cell.angle_gamma   90.00
#
_symmetry.space_group_name_H-M   'P 1'
#
loop_
_entity.id
_entity.type
_entity.pdbx_description
1 polymer ?
#
loop_
_entity_poly.entity_id
_entity_poly.type
_entity_poly.pdbx_seq_one_letter_code
_entity_poly.pdbx_strand_id
1 'polypeptide(L)'
;MASLKELLGDDYKEGMTVEEIEAALADKEFVDPSTLPESVSKKLFDKTASELATVKKELRKLKESSMTAEEKVQEELNKAQELQKTYAKELAKLKAKEIFVEAGLIEKDYASLLDAVVSEDEEVTTTRAKAMVDVINAQKKAVEQAVKAELLKDTPKPPAGGPGGVITKEHFDKMSSKEQLEFIQKNPNWKEILNIEL
;
A
#
# COMPACT_ATOMS: atom_id res chain seq x y z
N MET A 1 25.21 22.95 27.48
CA MET A 1 26.66 22.91 27.18
C MET A 1 27.37 22.98 28.51
N ALA A 2 27.95 21.87 28.99
CA ALA A 2 28.73 21.88 30.23
C ALA A 2 30.03 22.66 29.99
N SER A 3 30.45 23.45 30.97
CA SER A 3 31.70 24.20 30.96
C SER A 3 32.89 23.31 31.32
N LEU A 4 34.12 23.69 30.93
CA LEU A 4 35.34 22.93 31.24
C LEU A 4 35.53 22.74 32.75
N LYS A 5 35.12 23.72 33.55
CA LYS A 5 35.10 23.66 35.02
C LYS A 5 34.14 22.58 35.54
N GLU A 6 32.99 22.40 34.91
CA GLU A 6 32.04 21.34 35.26
C GLU A 6 32.51 19.95 34.81
N LEU A 7 33.23 19.87 33.68
CA LEU A 7 33.76 18.60 33.15
C LEU A 7 34.95 18.08 33.96
N LEU A 8 35.85 18.98 34.38
CA LEU A 8 37.05 18.63 35.14
C LEU A 8 36.82 18.61 36.65
N GLY A 9 35.82 19.32 37.18
CA GLY A 9 35.48 19.30 38.60
C GLY A 9 36.66 19.76 39.46
N ASP A 10 37.07 18.92 40.41
CA ASP A 10 38.16 19.20 41.35
C ASP A 10 39.55 19.29 40.67
N ASP A 11 39.70 18.71 39.47
CA ASP A 11 40.94 18.77 38.69
C ASP A 11 41.09 20.09 37.93
N TYR A 12 40.05 20.94 37.92
CA TYR A 12 40.09 22.23 37.25
C TYR A 12 40.96 23.25 38.00
N LYS A 13 41.95 23.81 37.30
CA LYS A 13 42.74 24.96 37.77
C LYS A 13 42.59 26.11 36.78
N GLU A 14 42.50 27.33 37.31
CA GLU A 14 42.41 28.53 36.49
C GLU A 14 43.78 28.78 35.81
N GLY A 15 43.82 28.67 34.48
CA GLY A 15 45.06 28.80 33.69
C GLY A 15 45.76 27.50 33.30
N MET A 16 45.10 26.33 33.35
CA MET A 16 45.67 25.07 32.84
C MET A 16 46.13 25.19 31.38
N THR A 17 47.23 24.53 31.04
CA THR A 17 47.65 24.42 29.64
C THR A 17 46.80 23.38 28.91
N VAL A 18 46.83 23.42 27.58
CA VAL A 18 46.07 22.49 26.73
C VAL A 18 46.48 21.04 27.01
N GLU A 19 47.77 20.80 27.26
CA GLU A 19 48.33 19.48 27.58
C GLU A 19 47.85 18.97 28.95
N GLU A 20 47.72 19.85 29.94
CA GLU A 20 47.19 19.48 31.27
C GLU A 20 45.69 19.18 31.20
N ILE A 21 44.96 19.90 30.36
CA ILE A 21 43.54 19.64 30.09
C ILE A 21 43.38 18.30 29.39
N GLU A 22 44.18 17.99 28.36
CA GLU A 22 44.15 16.71 27.66
C GLU A 22 44.44 15.53 28.60
N ALA A 23 45.44 15.66 29.47
CA ALA A 23 45.76 14.65 30.47
C ALA A 23 44.60 14.44 31.45
N ALA A 24 43.98 15.51 31.94
CA ALA A 24 42.85 15.43 32.88
C ALA A 24 41.55 14.90 32.23
N LEU A 25 41.36 15.09 30.92
CA LEU A 25 40.23 14.55 30.17
C LEU A 25 40.43 13.09 29.74
N ALA A 26 41.67 12.62 29.61
CA ALA A 26 41.97 11.26 29.11
C ALA A 26 41.45 10.14 30.03
N ASP A 27 41.47 10.37 31.35
CA ASP A 27 41.04 9.40 32.35
C ASP A 27 39.56 9.53 32.74
N LYS A 28 38.83 10.50 32.16
CA LYS A 28 37.41 10.74 32.45
C LYS A 28 36.53 9.97 31.47
N GLU A 29 35.71 9.06 32.01
CA GLU A 29 34.63 8.44 31.27
C GLU A 29 33.41 9.39 31.20
N PHE A 30 33.24 10.08 30.07
CA PHE A 30 32.16 11.06 29.86
C PHE A 30 30.78 10.45 29.58
N VAL A 31 30.72 9.14 29.34
CA VAL A 31 29.50 8.41 29.02
C VAL A 31 29.49 7.09 29.79
N ASP A 32 28.41 6.82 30.52
CA ASP A 32 28.22 5.53 31.19
C ASP A 32 28.08 4.44 30.11
N PRO A 33 29.01 3.47 30.03
CA PRO A 33 28.97 2.39 29.05
C PRO A 33 27.67 1.58 29.07
N SER A 34 26.96 1.59 30.20
CA SER A 34 25.68 0.90 30.42
C SER A 34 24.49 1.59 29.75
N THR A 35 24.64 2.86 29.36
CA THR A 35 23.62 3.66 28.67
C THR A 35 23.77 3.64 27.15
N LEU A 36 24.89 3.10 26.65
CA LEU A 36 25.14 2.93 25.22
C LEU A 36 24.51 1.62 24.72
N PRO A 37 24.03 1.59 23.46
CA PRO A 37 23.64 0.33 22.82
C PRO A 37 24.79 -0.68 22.89
N GLU A 38 24.46 -1.96 23.02
CA GLU A 38 25.40 -3.07 23.08
C GLU A 38 26.43 -2.93 21.93
N SER A 39 27.66 -2.59 22.27
CA SER A 39 28.68 -2.21 21.30
C SER A 39 29.98 -2.96 21.58
N VAL A 40 30.58 -3.46 20.50
CA VAL A 40 31.89 -4.12 20.54
C VAL A 40 32.96 -3.11 20.16
N SER A 41 34.14 -3.23 20.78
CA SER A 41 35.25 -2.34 20.44
C SER A 41 35.61 -2.50 18.95
N LYS A 42 35.98 -1.40 18.29
CA LYS A 42 36.38 -1.40 16.87
C LYS A 42 37.45 -2.45 16.57
N LYS A 43 38.40 -2.64 17.49
CA LYS A 43 39.45 -3.67 17.38
C LYS A 43 38.89 -5.10 17.36
N LEU A 44 37.89 -5.39 18.18
CA LEU A 44 37.21 -6.70 18.19
C LEU A 44 36.38 -6.91 16.94
N PHE A 45 35.69 -5.87 16.46
CA PHE A 45 34.93 -5.89 15.21
C PHE A 45 35.84 -6.11 14.00
N ASP A 46 36.90 -5.32 13.86
CA ASP A 46 37.84 -5.42 12.74
C ASP A 46 38.53 -6.79 12.72
N LYS A 47 38.86 -7.32 13.91
CA LYS A 47 39.43 -8.67 14.05
C LYS A 47 38.44 -9.76 13.62
N THR A 48 37.21 -9.74 14.14
CA THR A 48 36.19 -10.74 13.78
C THR A 48 35.77 -10.63 12.32
N ALA A 49 35.66 -9.42 11.77
CA ALA A 49 35.39 -9.22 10.35
C ALA A 49 36.51 -9.81 9.46
N SER A 50 37.77 -9.60 9.85
CA SER A 50 38.94 -10.15 9.14
C SER A 50 39.01 -11.68 9.25
N GLU A 51 38.77 -12.24 10.44
CA GLU A 51 38.69 -13.69 10.66
C GLU A 51 37.54 -14.30 9.85
N LEU A 52 36.36 -13.69 9.84
CA LEU A 52 35.20 -14.15 9.06
C LEU A 52 35.47 -14.12 7.56
N ALA A 53 36.12 -13.07 7.05
CA ALA A 53 36.51 -12.99 5.64
C ALA A 53 37.53 -14.09 5.27
N THR A 54 38.47 -14.38 6.16
CA THR A 54 39.48 -15.43 5.98
C THR A 54 38.83 -16.81 6.00
N VAL A 55 38.00 -17.10 6.99
CA VAL A 55 37.24 -18.36 7.09
C VAL A 55 36.30 -18.54 5.90
N LYS A 56 35.60 -17.51 5.42
CA LYS A 56 34.78 -17.60 4.20
C LYS A 56 35.61 -17.94 2.96
N LYS A 57 36.80 -17.36 2.81
CA LYS A 57 37.71 -17.68 1.71
C LYS A 57 38.24 -19.11 1.80
N GLU A 58 38.63 -19.54 2.99
CA GLU A 58 39.09 -20.91 3.24
C GLU A 58 37.97 -21.93 3.03
N LEU A 59 36.76 -21.65 3.49
CA LEU A 59 35.59 -22.49 3.27
C LEU A 59 35.26 -22.59 1.78
N ARG A 60 35.27 -21.47 1.03
CA ARG A 60 35.12 -21.50 -0.43
C ARG A 60 36.19 -22.33 -1.11
N LYS A 61 37.46 -22.11 -0.78
CA LYS A 61 38.58 -22.90 -1.34
C LYS A 61 38.46 -24.38 -0.98
N LEU A 62 38.10 -24.68 0.26
CA LEU A 62 37.92 -26.06 0.72
C LEU A 62 36.78 -26.72 -0.06
N LYS A 63 35.61 -26.06 -0.19
CA LYS A 63 34.49 -26.50 -1.02
C LYS A 63 34.91 -26.70 -2.48
N GLU A 64 35.61 -25.75 -3.06
CA GLU A 64 36.09 -25.82 -4.45
C GLU A 64 37.13 -26.93 -4.66
N SER A 65 37.90 -27.26 -3.63
CA SER A 65 38.92 -28.33 -3.65
C SER A 65 38.38 -29.71 -3.29
N SER A 66 37.28 -29.77 -2.52
CA SER A 66 36.64 -31.01 -2.08
C SER A 66 35.57 -31.50 -3.04
N MET A 67 35.03 -30.62 -3.90
CA MET A 67 34.00 -31.00 -4.86
C MET A 67 34.60 -31.61 -6.12
N THR A 68 34.11 -32.78 -6.52
CA THR A 68 34.44 -33.34 -7.84
C THR A 68 33.85 -32.50 -8.96
N ALA A 69 34.32 -32.68 -10.20
CA ALA A 69 33.79 -31.95 -11.35
C ALA A 69 32.26 -32.16 -11.50
N GLU A 70 31.76 -33.36 -11.20
CA GLU A 70 30.32 -33.66 -11.18
C GLU A 70 29.57 -32.87 -10.10
N GLU A 71 30.11 -32.75 -8.89
CA GLU A 71 29.45 -32.01 -7.81
C GLU A 71 29.37 -30.51 -8.10
N LYS A 72 30.40 -29.92 -8.73
CA LYS A 72 30.37 -28.52 -9.16
C LYS A 72 29.29 -28.28 -10.22
N VAL A 73 29.18 -29.18 -11.19
CA VAL A 73 28.12 -29.11 -12.20
C VAL A 73 26.74 -29.22 -11.54
N GLN A 74 26.57 -30.14 -10.57
CA GLN A 74 25.31 -30.29 -9.86
C GLN A 74 24.95 -29.06 -9.01
N GLU A 75 25.91 -28.44 -8.32
CA GLU A 75 25.65 -27.24 -7.51
C GLU A 75 25.29 -26.04 -8.40
N GLU A 76 25.95 -25.86 -9.55
CA GLU A 76 25.58 -24.84 -10.53
C GLU A 76 24.20 -25.10 -11.14
N LEU A 77 23.86 -26.36 -11.42
CA LEU A 77 22.55 -26.75 -11.95
C LEU A 77 21.43 -26.49 -10.92
N ASN A 78 21.69 -26.80 -9.65
CA ASN A 78 20.78 -26.49 -8.55
C ASN A 78 20.60 -24.97 -8.37
N LYS A 79 21.68 -24.18 -8.43
CA LYS A 79 21.59 -22.71 -8.39
C LYS A 79 20.80 -22.17 -9.57
N ALA A 80 21.04 -22.67 -10.77
CA ALA A 80 20.31 -22.28 -11.97
C ALA A 80 18.82 -22.59 -11.83
N GLN A 81 18.46 -23.77 -11.30
CA GLN A 81 17.07 -24.14 -11.03
C GLN A 81 16.41 -23.24 -9.97
N GLU A 82 17.10 -22.93 -8.87
CA GLU A 82 16.56 -22.04 -7.84
C GLU A 82 16.38 -20.59 -8.35
N LEU A 83 17.33 -20.10 -9.14
CA LEU A 83 17.19 -18.83 -9.86
C LEU A 83 15.99 -18.86 -10.80
N GLN A 84 15.84 -19.93 -11.59
CA GLN A 84 14.72 -20.08 -12.51
C GLN A 84 13.37 -20.04 -11.78
N LYS A 85 13.23 -20.79 -10.67
CA LYS A 85 12.00 -20.76 -9.84
C LYS A 85 11.74 -19.39 -9.26
N THR A 86 12.78 -18.71 -8.77
CA THR A 86 12.66 -17.36 -8.23
C THR A 86 12.16 -16.38 -9.29
N TYR A 87 12.76 -16.41 -10.49
CA TYR A 87 12.32 -15.57 -11.60
C TYR A 87 10.91 -15.90 -12.05
N ALA A 88 10.55 -17.18 -12.17
CA ALA A 88 9.20 -17.60 -12.52
C ALA A 88 8.17 -17.06 -11.51
N LYS A 89 8.47 -17.16 -10.21
CA LYS A 89 7.60 -16.65 -9.15
C LYS A 89 7.46 -15.12 -9.17
N GLU A 90 8.54 -14.39 -9.42
CA GLU A 90 8.49 -12.92 -9.55
C GLU A 90 7.69 -12.48 -10.79
N LEU A 91 7.85 -13.16 -11.92
CA LEU A 91 7.05 -12.92 -13.13
C LEU A 91 5.57 -13.19 -12.88
N ALA A 92 5.25 -14.33 -12.26
CA ALA A 92 3.89 -14.67 -11.88
C ALA A 92 3.29 -13.63 -10.90
N LYS A 93 4.10 -13.11 -9.96
CA LYS A 93 3.71 -12.03 -9.05
C LYS A 93 3.39 -10.74 -9.79
N LEU A 94 4.20 -10.35 -10.77
CA LEU A 94 3.93 -9.18 -11.61
C LEU A 94 2.63 -9.34 -12.40
N LYS A 95 2.38 -10.52 -12.97
CA LYS A 95 1.13 -10.83 -13.68
C LYS A 95 -0.09 -10.77 -12.77
N ALA A 96 -0.01 -11.31 -11.55
CA ALA A 96 -1.09 -11.19 -10.58
C ALA A 96 -1.36 -9.71 -10.22
N LYS A 97 -0.31 -8.92 -10.01
CA LYS A 97 -0.44 -7.47 -9.76
C LYS A 97 -1.12 -6.75 -10.92
N GLU A 98 -0.71 -7.03 -12.16
CA GLU A 98 -1.31 -6.48 -13.38
C GLU A 98 -2.83 -6.73 -13.39
N ILE A 99 -3.24 -7.99 -13.19
CA ILE A 99 -4.65 -8.39 -13.16
C ILE A 99 -5.44 -7.66 -12.06
N PHE A 100 -4.88 -7.54 -10.85
CA PHE A 100 -5.56 -6.85 -9.76
C PHE A 100 -5.70 -5.35 -10.01
N VAL A 101 -4.66 -4.71 -10.55
CA VAL A 101 -4.70 -3.28 -10.90
C VAL A 101 -5.70 -3.04 -12.05
N GLU A 102 -5.72 -3.89 -13.08
CA GLU A 102 -6.71 -3.83 -14.16
C GLU A 102 -8.15 -4.00 -13.65
N ALA A 103 -8.34 -4.80 -12.60
CA ALA A 103 -9.62 -4.94 -11.90
C ALA A 103 -10.00 -3.72 -11.03
N GLY A 104 -9.13 -2.71 -10.95
CA GLY A 104 -9.35 -1.48 -10.19
C GLY A 104 -9.03 -1.60 -8.70
N LEU A 105 -8.31 -2.64 -8.28
CA LEU A 105 -7.81 -2.76 -6.91
C LEU A 105 -6.54 -1.93 -6.73
N ILE A 106 -6.39 -1.29 -5.58
CA ILE A 106 -5.16 -0.59 -5.20
C ILE A 106 -4.23 -1.54 -4.44
N GLU A 107 -2.92 -1.25 -4.42
CA GLU A 107 -1.91 -2.12 -3.82
C GLU A 107 -2.22 -2.50 -2.37
N LYS A 108 -2.76 -1.58 -1.57
CA LYS A 108 -3.19 -1.84 -0.20
C LYS A 108 -4.19 -3.00 -0.10
N ASP A 109 -5.06 -3.17 -1.08
CA ASP A 109 -6.18 -4.11 -1.02
C ASP A 109 -5.79 -5.50 -1.53
N TYR A 110 -4.79 -5.61 -2.42
CA TYR A 110 -4.35 -6.89 -2.97
C TYR A 110 -2.99 -7.37 -2.44
N ALA A 111 -2.19 -6.54 -1.76
CA ALA A 111 -0.84 -6.91 -1.34
C ALA A 111 -0.79 -8.20 -0.49
N SER A 112 -1.73 -8.37 0.43
CA SER A 112 -1.87 -9.58 1.25
C SER A 112 -2.36 -10.81 0.49
N LEU A 113 -2.97 -10.60 -0.68
CA LEU A 113 -3.51 -11.66 -1.53
C LEU A 113 -2.45 -12.24 -2.47
N LEU A 114 -1.41 -11.45 -2.78
CA LEU A 114 -0.34 -11.87 -3.70
C LEU A 114 0.33 -13.17 -3.25
N ASP A 115 0.66 -13.32 -1.96
CA ASP A 115 1.35 -14.51 -1.48
C ASP A 115 0.49 -15.78 -1.55
N ALA A 116 -0.84 -15.65 -1.52
CA ALA A 116 -1.77 -16.77 -1.67
C ALA A 116 -2.02 -17.14 -3.15
N VAL A 117 -1.91 -16.15 -4.03
CA VAL A 117 -2.26 -16.28 -5.45
C VAL A 117 -1.05 -16.72 -6.29
N VAL A 118 0.14 -16.24 -5.92
CA VAL A 118 1.39 -16.47 -6.66
C VAL A 118 1.92 -17.88 -6.44
N SER A 119 2.26 -18.54 -7.55
CA SER A 119 2.96 -19.81 -7.57
C SER A 119 4.13 -19.76 -8.57
N GLU A 120 4.91 -20.84 -8.67
CA GLU A 120 5.97 -20.96 -9.68
C GLU A 120 5.42 -21.09 -11.11
N ASP A 121 4.10 -21.33 -11.24
CA ASP A 121 3.40 -21.44 -12.51
C ASP A 121 2.60 -20.15 -12.78
N GLU A 122 2.88 -19.51 -13.92
CA GLU A 122 2.24 -18.27 -14.35
C GLU A 122 0.75 -18.44 -14.67
N GLU A 123 0.37 -19.56 -15.29
CA GLU A 123 -1.00 -19.84 -15.72
C GLU A 123 -1.89 -20.13 -14.51
N VAL A 124 -1.37 -20.90 -13.54
CA VAL A 124 -2.03 -21.14 -12.26
C VAL A 124 -2.22 -19.83 -11.49
N THR A 125 -1.18 -18.99 -11.45
CA THR A 125 -1.23 -17.69 -10.78
C THR A 125 -2.27 -16.76 -11.42
N THR A 126 -2.27 -16.69 -12.75
CA THR A 126 -3.24 -15.92 -13.55
C THR A 126 -4.67 -16.39 -13.30
N THR A 127 -4.89 -17.71 -13.29
CA THR A 127 -6.21 -18.30 -13.06
C THR A 127 -6.73 -17.99 -11.67
N ARG A 128 -5.87 -18.11 -10.64
CA ARG A 128 -6.23 -17.75 -9.26
C ARG A 128 -6.53 -16.26 -9.11
N ALA A 129 -5.72 -15.39 -9.72
CA ALA A 129 -5.93 -13.95 -9.68
C ALA A 129 -7.27 -13.56 -10.32
N LYS A 130 -7.58 -14.11 -11.51
CA LYS A 130 -8.85 -13.90 -12.20
C LYS A 130 -10.05 -14.38 -11.38
N ALA A 131 -9.98 -15.60 -10.84
CA ALA A 131 -11.06 -16.14 -10.00
C ALA A 131 -11.33 -15.26 -8.77
N MET A 132 -10.27 -14.73 -8.14
CA MET A 132 -10.37 -13.81 -7.02
C MET A 132 -11.07 -12.50 -7.43
N VAL A 133 -10.67 -11.92 -8.57
CA VAL A 133 -11.29 -10.73 -9.16
C VAL A 133 -12.77 -10.97 -9.48
N ASP A 134 -13.11 -12.13 -10.04
CA ASP A 134 -14.49 -12.48 -10.38
C ASP A 134 -15.38 -12.51 -9.13
N VAL A 135 -14.90 -13.10 -8.03
CA VAL A 135 -15.62 -13.11 -6.75
C VAL A 135 -15.82 -11.69 -6.21
N ILE A 136 -14.79 -10.85 -6.26
CA ILE A 136 -14.86 -9.45 -5.81
C ILE A 136 -15.88 -8.67 -6.66
N ASN A 137 -15.83 -8.81 -7.97
CA ASN A 137 -16.75 -8.16 -8.90
C ASN A 137 -18.19 -8.62 -8.72
N ALA A 138 -18.40 -9.93 -8.48
CA ALA A 138 -19.72 -10.46 -8.19
C ALA A 138 -20.31 -9.86 -6.89
N GLN A 139 -19.50 -9.78 -5.83
CA GLN A 139 -19.92 -9.15 -4.57
C GLN A 139 -20.19 -7.66 -4.74
N LYS A 140 -19.32 -6.92 -5.43
CA LYS A 140 -19.52 -5.50 -5.73
C LYS A 140 -20.85 -5.26 -6.46
N LYS A 141 -21.12 -6.04 -7.50
CA LYS A 141 -22.37 -5.96 -8.26
C LYS A 141 -23.60 -6.28 -7.40
N ALA A 142 -23.52 -7.29 -6.54
CA ALA A 142 -24.61 -7.64 -5.62
C ALA A 142 -24.90 -6.51 -4.62
N VAL A 143 -23.86 -5.89 -4.05
CA VAL A 143 -24.00 -4.74 -3.16
C VAL A 143 -24.55 -3.52 -3.89
N GLU A 144 -24.05 -3.19 -5.09
CA GLU A 144 -24.58 -2.10 -5.90
C GLU A 144 -26.07 -2.28 -6.20
N GLN A 145 -26.49 -3.50 -6.53
CA GLN A 145 -27.90 -3.82 -6.75
C GLN A 145 -28.73 -3.68 -5.47
N ALA A 146 -28.23 -4.16 -4.34
CA ALA A 146 -28.90 -4.05 -3.05
C ALA A 146 -29.07 -2.58 -2.64
N VAL A 147 -27.99 -1.79 -2.70
CA VAL A 147 -28.01 -0.34 -2.39
C VAL A 147 -28.94 0.41 -3.33
N LYS A 148 -28.91 0.11 -4.64
CA LYS A 148 -29.84 0.73 -5.60
C LYS A 148 -31.29 0.38 -5.26
N ALA A 149 -31.56 -0.85 -4.86
CA ALA A 149 -32.90 -1.27 -4.43
C ALA A 149 -33.33 -0.58 -3.13
N GLU A 150 -32.43 -0.38 -2.16
CA GLU A 150 -32.71 0.37 -0.93
C GLU A 150 -32.98 1.85 -1.21
N LEU A 151 -32.12 2.51 -2.00
CA LEU A 151 -32.34 3.91 -2.40
C LEU A 151 -33.68 4.11 -3.13
N LEU A 152 -34.08 3.14 -3.96
CA LEU A 152 -35.39 3.18 -4.65
C LEU A 152 -36.58 2.92 -3.71
N LYS A 153 -36.39 2.22 -2.59
CA LYS A 153 -37.45 2.03 -1.58
C LYS A 153 -37.72 3.31 -0.79
N ASP A 154 -36.65 4.06 -0.47
CA ASP A 154 -36.74 5.31 0.29
C ASP A 154 -37.04 6.53 -0.59
N THR A 155 -36.89 6.40 -1.92
CA THR A 155 -37.38 7.41 -2.85
C THR A 155 -38.92 7.40 -2.79
N PRO A 156 -39.57 8.51 -2.39
CA PRO A 156 -41.03 8.57 -2.39
C PRO A 156 -41.54 8.17 -3.76
N LYS A 157 -42.45 7.17 -3.82
CA LYS A 157 -43.14 6.86 -5.07
C LYS A 157 -43.71 8.18 -5.58
N PRO A 158 -43.41 8.60 -6.83
CA PRO A 158 -44.14 9.69 -7.43
C PRO A 158 -45.63 9.37 -7.25
N PRO A 159 -46.44 10.35 -6.82
CA PRO A 159 -47.82 10.11 -6.42
C PRO A 159 -48.48 9.19 -7.44
N ALA A 160 -48.99 8.04 -6.97
CA ALA A 160 -49.72 7.10 -7.80
C ALA A 160 -50.74 7.93 -8.58
N GLY A 161 -50.77 7.79 -9.90
CA GLY A 161 -51.55 8.62 -10.83
C GLY A 161 -52.99 8.87 -10.38
N GLY A 162 -53.15 9.81 -9.47
CA GLY A 162 -54.26 10.73 -9.36
C GLY A 162 -53.91 11.95 -10.19
N PRO A 163 -54.90 12.68 -10.69
CA PRO A 163 -54.77 13.60 -11.83
C PRO A 163 -53.76 14.70 -11.53
N GLY A 164 -52.52 14.46 -11.90
CA GLY A 164 -51.37 15.25 -11.52
C GLY A 164 -50.19 14.75 -12.31
N GLY A 165 -50.24 14.96 -13.62
CA GLY A 165 -49.15 14.51 -14.48
C GLY A 165 -49.22 14.91 -15.94
N VAL A 166 -50.33 15.45 -16.44
CA VAL A 166 -50.36 16.37 -17.60
C VAL A 166 -51.72 17.09 -17.52
N ILE A 167 -51.76 18.40 -17.27
CA ILE A 167 -53.00 19.14 -17.54
C ILE A 167 -53.09 19.18 -19.06
N THR A 168 -54.07 18.49 -19.64
CA THR A 168 -54.35 18.59 -21.07
C THR A 168 -55.09 19.89 -21.35
N LYS A 169 -55.01 20.40 -22.58
CA LYS A 169 -55.75 21.59 -23.01
C LYS A 169 -57.25 21.49 -22.67
N GLU A 170 -57.85 20.32 -22.86
CA GLU A 170 -59.25 20.06 -22.54
C GLU A 170 -59.57 20.15 -21.05
N HIS A 171 -58.62 19.81 -20.18
CA HIS A 171 -58.78 19.95 -18.74
C HIS A 171 -58.62 21.41 -18.31
N PHE A 172 -57.65 22.12 -18.89
CA PHE A 172 -57.45 23.56 -18.69
C PHE A 172 -58.67 24.37 -19.13
N ASP A 173 -59.26 24.06 -20.29
CA ASP A 173 -60.44 24.74 -20.84
C ASP A 173 -61.71 24.54 -19.96
N LYS A 174 -61.73 23.50 -19.12
CA LYS A 174 -62.82 23.20 -18.17
C LYS A 174 -62.62 23.80 -16.77
N MET A 175 -61.45 24.38 -16.48
CA MET A 175 -61.18 25.07 -15.22
C MET A 175 -61.90 26.41 -15.14
N SER A 176 -62.16 26.90 -13.93
CA SER A 176 -62.68 28.25 -13.77
C SER A 176 -61.65 29.30 -14.20
N SER A 177 -62.10 30.48 -14.61
CA SER A 177 -61.21 31.56 -15.06
C SER A 177 -60.17 31.96 -14.00
N LYS A 178 -60.49 31.81 -12.72
CA LYS A 178 -59.55 32.06 -11.62
C LYS A 178 -58.43 31.01 -11.58
N GLU A 179 -58.79 29.73 -11.72
CA GLU A 179 -57.83 28.61 -11.73
C GLU A 179 -56.94 28.65 -12.98
N GLN A 180 -57.50 29.04 -14.13
CA GLN A 180 -56.72 29.24 -15.37
C GLN A 180 -55.67 30.34 -15.19
N LEU A 181 -56.03 31.48 -14.57
CA LEU A 181 -55.09 32.58 -14.31
C LEU A 181 -53.99 32.18 -13.32
N GLU A 182 -54.34 31.47 -12.25
CA GLU A 182 -53.34 30.97 -11.28
C GLU A 182 -52.38 29.97 -11.93
N PHE A 183 -52.89 29.12 -12.84
CA PHE A 183 -52.05 28.19 -13.59
C PHE A 183 -51.08 28.91 -14.53
N ILE A 184 -51.55 29.92 -15.27
CA ILE A 184 -50.71 30.75 -16.14
C ILE A 184 -49.65 31.52 -15.35
N GLN A 185 -50.00 32.05 -14.17
CA GLN A 185 -49.06 32.78 -13.31
C GLN A 185 -47.97 31.88 -12.73
N LYS A 186 -48.32 30.66 -12.30
CA LYS A 186 -47.38 29.70 -11.71
C LYS A 186 -46.53 28.98 -12.76
N ASN A 187 -47.00 28.90 -14.01
CA ASN A 187 -46.34 28.19 -15.10
C ASN A 187 -46.14 29.12 -16.31
N PRO A 188 -45.03 29.89 -16.36
CA PRO A 188 -44.74 30.80 -17.47
C PRO A 188 -44.66 30.11 -18.84
N ASN A 189 -44.35 28.82 -18.88
CA ASN A 189 -44.31 27.97 -20.08
C ASN A 189 -45.60 27.16 -20.30
N TRP A 190 -46.74 27.59 -19.73
CA TRP A 190 -48.01 26.87 -19.81
C TRP A 190 -48.44 26.48 -21.24
N LYS A 191 -48.09 27.28 -22.26
CA LYS A 191 -48.43 26.97 -23.67
C LYS A 191 -47.73 25.70 -24.17
N GLU A 192 -46.48 25.47 -23.76
CA GLU A 192 -45.73 24.25 -24.06
C GLU A 192 -46.29 23.06 -23.28
N ILE A 193 -46.68 23.26 -22.02
CA ILE A 193 -47.31 22.22 -21.19
C ILE A 193 -48.65 21.76 -21.80
N LEU A 194 -49.41 22.69 -22.39
CA LEU A 194 -50.69 22.39 -23.04
C LEU A 194 -50.56 22.00 -24.53
N ASN A 195 -49.34 21.91 -25.09
CA ASN A 195 -49.08 21.67 -26.52
C ASN A 195 -49.90 22.58 -27.45
N ILE A 196 -49.96 23.88 -27.14
CA ILE A 196 -50.64 24.88 -27.99
C ILE A 196 -49.61 25.40 -29.00
N GLU A 197 -49.73 24.98 -30.26
CA GLU A 197 -48.95 25.56 -31.37
C GLU A 197 -49.37 27.03 -31.60
N LEU A 198 -48.38 27.88 -31.93
CA LEU A 198 -48.55 29.31 -32.22
C LEU A 198 -49.15 29.56 -33.60
#